data_AF-A0A178IPR0-F1
#
_entry.id   AF-A0A178IPR0-F1
#
_cell.length_a   1.000
_cell.length_b   1.000
_cell.length_c   1.000
_cell.angle_alpha   90.00
_cell.angle_beta   90.00
_cell.angle_gamma   90.00
#
_symmetry.space_group_name_H-M   'P 1'
#
loop_
_entity.id
_entity.type
_entity.pdbx_description
1 polymer ?
#
loop_
_entity_poly.entity_id
_entity_poly.type
_entity_poly.pdbx_seq_one_letter_code
_entity_poly.pdbx_strand_id
1 'polypeptide(L)' 'MFYEDAAIASKLLNLTLTKRQNIPMAGIPCHAVHHHISKLLAAGKKIAICDQTGPAKAGEFARRQITSILIPASPCYKE' A
#
# COMPACT_ATOMS: atom_id res chain seq x y z
N MET A 1 -3.78 1.04 3.34
CA MET A 1 -4.69 1.62 2.34
C MET A 1 -5.97 2.05 3.04
N PHE A 2 -6.60 3.13 2.58
CA PHE A 2 -7.83 3.69 3.16
C PHE A 2 -8.89 3.90 2.08
N TYR A 3 -10.15 4.15 2.47
CA TYR A 3 -11.25 4.49 1.57
C TYR A 3 -11.45 3.45 0.44
N GLU A 4 -11.56 3.90 -0.81
CA GLU A 4 -11.77 3.04 -1.98
C GLU A 4 -10.59 2.09 -2.22
N ASP A 5 -9.36 2.55 -2.01
CA ASP A 5 -8.17 1.72 -2.17
C ASP A 5 -8.21 0.51 -1.22
N ALA A 6 -8.71 0.72 0.00
CA ALA A 6 -8.89 -0.38 0.95
C ALA A 6 -9.92 -1.40 0.46
N ALA A 7 -11.05 -0.94 -0.09
CA ALA A 7 -12.11 -1.81 -0.59
C ALA A 7 -11.66 -2.58 -1.85
N ILE A 8 -10.96 -1.93 -2.77
CA ILE A 8 -10.42 -2.56 -3.98
C ILE A 8 -9.35 -3.60 -3.61
N ALA A 9 -8.37 -3.20 -2.79
CA ALA A 9 -7.27 -4.09 -2.43
C ALA A 9 -7.76 -5.28 -1.58
N SER A 10 -8.73 -5.07 -0.69
CA SER A 10 -9.37 -6.15 0.06
C SER A 10 -9.96 -7.22 -0.85
N LYS A 11 -10.69 -6.82 -1.91
CA LYS A 11 -11.28 -7.75 -2.88
C LYS A 11 -10.23 -8.45 -3.73
N LEU A 12 -9.24 -7.72 -4.24
CA LEU A 12 -8.21 -8.28 -5.15
C LEU A 12 -7.22 -9.20 -4.43
N LEU A 13 -6.86 -8.87 -3.20
CA LEU A 13 -5.84 -9.58 -2.43
C LEU A 13 -6.43 -10.53 -1.37
N ASN A 14 -7.75 -10.61 -1.30
CA ASN A 14 -8.49 -11.36 -0.28
C ASN A 14 -8.06 -10.97 1.15
N LEU A 15 -7.93 -9.66 1.40
CA LEU A 15 -7.60 -9.13 2.72
C LEU A 15 -8.88 -8.80 3.48
N THR A 16 -8.86 -8.95 4.79
CA THR A 16 -9.96 -8.49 5.65
C THR A 16 -10.11 -6.97 5.57
N LEU A 17 -11.29 -6.49 5.16
CA LEU A 17 -11.62 -5.07 5.20
C LEU A 17 -12.00 -4.66 6.63
N THR A 18 -11.23 -3.75 7.21
CA THR A 18 -11.45 -3.22 8.55
C THR A 18 -11.86 -1.75 8.48
N LYS A 19 -12.06 -1.09 9.62
CA LYS A 19 -12.32 0.35 9.68
C LYS A 19 -11.58 1.00 10.85
N ARG A 20 -11.12 2.24 10.65
CA ARG A 20 -10.53 3.10 11.69
C ARG A 20 -11.24 4.45 11.65
N GLN A 21 -11.83 4.87 12.78
CA GLN A 21 -12.61 6.12 12.85
C GLN A 21 -13.67 6.20 11.72
N ASN A 22 -14.39 5.10 11.49
CA ASN A 22 -15.36 4.92 10.40
C ASN A 22 -14.80 5.01 8.95
N ILE A 23 -13.48 5.11 8.77
CA ILE A 23 -12.83 5.07 7.46
C ILE A 23 -12.46 3.62 7.13
N PRO A 24 -12.89 3.05 5.98
CA PRO A 24 -12.47 1.72 5.53
C PRO A 24 -10.96 1.63 5.41
N MET A 25 -10.38 0.52 5.87
CA MET A 25 -8.93 0.31 5.91
C MET A 25 -8.57 -1.16 5.64
N ALA A 26 -7.54 -1.35 4.81
CA ALA A 26 -6.89 -2.64 4.60
C ALA A 26 -5.37 -2.44 4.61
N GLY A 27 -4.65 -3.39 5.19
CA GLY A 27 -3.21 -3.31 5.39
C GLY A 27 -2.52 -4.62 5.04
N ILE A 28 -1.23 -4.52 4.72
CA ILE A 28 -0.34 -5.65 4.42
C ILE A 28 0.91 -5.48 5.32
N PRO A 29 1.46 -6.56 5.89
CA PRO A 29 2.73 -6.49 6.61
C PRO A 29 3.87 -6.01 5.69
N CYS A 30 4.75 -5.14 6.19
CA CYS A 30 5.82 -4.54 5.37
C CYS A 30 6.73 -5.57 4.70
N HIS A 31 7.09 -6.65 5.41
CA HIS A 31 7.94 -7.72 4.87
C HIS A 31 7.26 -8.55 3.77
N ALA A 32 5.94 -8.56 3.71
CA ALA A 32 5.17 -9.31 2.70
C ALA A 32 4.74 -8.43 1.51
N VAL A 33 5.10 -7.15 1.50
CA VAL A 33 4.54 -6.16 0.57
C VAL A 33 4.80 -6.51 -0.90
N HIS A 34 5.99 -7.02 -1.22
CA HIS A 34 6.39 -7.36 -2.59
C HIS A 34 5.44 -8.36 -3.25
N HIS A 35 5.09 -9.45 -2.56
CA HIS A 35 4.17 -10.46 -3.09
C HIS A 35 2.79 -9.88 -3.45
N HIS A 36 2.27 -8.99 -2.60
CA HIS A 36 0.97 -8.37 -2.82
C HIS A 36 1.01 -7.29 -3.90
N ILE A 37 2.12 -6.55 -4.01
CA ILE A 37 2.35 -5.59 -5.09
C ILE A 37 2.33 -6.30 -6.44
N SER A 38 3.02 -7.44 -6.58
CA SER A 38 3.03 -8.22 -7.83
C SER A 38 1.61 -8.60 -8.28
N LYS A 39 0.75 -9.02 -7.35
CA LYS A 39 -0.67 -9.32 -7.64
C LYS A 39 -1.47 -8.10 -8.06
N LEU A 40 -1.26 -6.96 -7.41
CA LEU A 40 -1.93 -5.70 -7.75
C LEU A 40 -1.50 -5.19 -9.15
N LEU A 41 -0.21 -5.31 -9.48
CA LEU A 41 0.33 -4.97 -10.79
C LEU A 41 -0.24 -5.89 -11.88
N ALA A 42 -0.31 -7.20 -11.61
CA ALA A 42 -0.94 -8.17 -12.51
C ALA A 42 -2.44 -7.88 -12.74
N ALA A 43 -3.13 -7.33 -11.72
CA ALA A 43 -4.50 -6.84 -11.83
C ALA A 43 -4.62 -5.46 -12.52
N GLY A 44 -3.54 -4.96 -13.12
CA GLY A 44 -3.52 -3.69 -13.87
C GLY A 44 -3.56 -2.44 -13.00
N LYS A 45 -3.32 -2.54 -11.69
CA LYS A 45 -3.35 -1.38 -10.79
C LYS A 45 -2.04 -0.61 -10.82
N LYS A 46 -2.14 0.72 -10.75
CA LYS A 46 -1.00 1.62 -10.53
C LYS A 46 -0.84 1.83 -9.04
N ILE A 47 0.39 1.77 -8.53
CA ILE A 47 0.67 1.70 -7.09
C ILE A 47 1.69 2.79 -6.76
N ALA A 48 1.39 3.63 -5.77
CA ALA A 48 2.35 4.53 -5.17
C ALA A 48 2.77 3.98 -3.79
N ILE A 49 4.07 3.79 -3.59
CA ILE A 49 4.65 3.40 -2.30
C ILE A 49 5.00 4.67 -1.54
N CYS A 50 4.54 4.75 -0.30
CA CYS A 50 4.76 5.88 0.58
C CYS A 50 5.43 5.38 1.86
N ASP A 51 6.71 5.70 2.03
CA ASP A 51 7.51 5.27 3.18
C ASP A 51 7.68 6.41 4.17
N GLN A 52 8.04 6.01 5.39
CA GLN A 52 8.40 6.93 6.44
C GLN A 52 9.87 7.36 6.27
N THR A 53 10.11 8.63 5.98
CA THR A 53 11.46 9.18 5.72
C THR A 53 12.10 9.85 6.94
N GLY A 54 11.32 10.08 8.00
CA GLY A 54 11.79 10.70 9.24
C GLY A 54 11.68 9.81 10.48
N PRO A 55 12.28 10.20 11.61
CA PRO A 55 12.19 9.47 12.86
C PRO A 55 10.73 9.42 13.35
N ALA A 56 10.28 8.26 13.83
CA ALA A 56 9.03 8.14 14.58
C ALA A 56 9.27 8.57 16.03
N LYS A 57 9.21 9.88 16.28
CA LYS A 57 9.24 10.40 17.65
C LYS A 57 7.85 10.25 18.27
N ALA A 58 7.81 9.86 19.54
CA ALA A 58 6.56 9.74 20.28
C ALA A 58 5.86 11.11 20.35
N GLY A 59 4.56 11.15 20.04
CA GLY A 59 3.75 12.38 20.02
C GLY A 59 3.80 13.19 18.73
N GLU A 60 4.70 12.86 17.79
CA GLU A 60 4.80 13.55 16.50
C GLU A 60 4.37 12.63 15.34
N PHE A 61 3.73 13.21 14.33
CA PHE A 61 3.48 12.49 13.09
C PHE A 61 4.79 12.31 12.33
N ALA A 62 5.15 11.06 12.08
CA ALA A 62 6.32 10.76 11.27
C ALA A 62 6.14 11.30 9.84
N ARG A 63 7.21 11.88 9.29
CA ARG A 63 7.24 12.34 7.90
C ARG A 63 7.12 11.15 6.95
N ARG A 64 6.22 11.27 5.98
CA ARG A 64 5.97 10.27 4.94
C ARG A 64 6.07 10.91 3.57
N GLN A 65 6.70 10.22 2.63
CA GLN A 65 6.86 10.68 1.25
C GLN A 65 6.71 9.51 0.29
N ILE A 66 6.27 9.82 -0.93
CA ILE A 66 6.21 8.83 -2.02
C ILE A 66 7.65 8.52 -2.43
N THR A 67 8.06 7.26 -2.26
CA THR A 67 9.41 6.78 -2.59
C THR A 67 9.46 6.12 -3.95
N SER A 68 8.35 5.53 -4.41
CA SER A 68 8.31 4.81 -5.68
C SER A 68 6.90 4.78 -6.26
N ILE A 69 6.82 4.82 -7.59
CA ILE A 69 5.59 4.67 -8.35
C ILE A 69 5.75 3.47 -9.28
N LEU A 70 4.90 2.47 -9.09
CA LEU A 70 4.89 1.24 -9.85
C LEU A 70 3.67 1.21 -10.78
N ILE A 71 3.94 0.98 -12.05
CA ILE A 71 2.92 0.78 -13.07
C ILE A 71 3.13 -0.58 -13.74
N PRO A 72 2.08 -1.26 -14.24
CA PRO A 72 2.21 -2.61 -14.82
C PRO A 72 3.22 -2.72 -15.96
N ALA A 73 3.45 -1.62 -16.70
CA ALA A 73 4.42 -1.55 -17.79
C ALA A 73 5.83 -1.09 -17.35
N SER A 74 6.07 -0.84 -16.06
CA SER A 74 7.37 -0.36 -15.59
C SER A 74 8.42 -1.48 -15.68
N PRO A 75 9.53 -1.28 -16.41
CA PRO A 75 10.61 -2.27 -16.50
C PRO A 75 11.37 -2.45 -15.17
N CYS A 76 11.13 -1.56 -14.20
CA CYS A 76 11.87 -1.47 -12.93
C CYS A 76 11.32 -2.37 -11.81
N TYR A 77 10.16 -3.00 -11.97
CA TYR A 77 9.68 -3.99 -11.01
C TYR A 77 10.08 -5.39 -11.50
N LYS A 78 11.35 -5.72 -11.31
CA LYS A 78 11.86 -7.10 -11.43
C LYS A 78 12.11 -7.61 -10.02
N GLU A 79 11.61 -8.81 -9.77
CA GLU A 79 11.85 -9.60 -8.55
C GLU A 79 13.34 -9.74 -8.24
#